data_AF-A0AAU5UYB1-F1
#
_entry.id   AF-A0AAU5UYB1-F1
#
_cell.length_a   1.000
_cell.length_b   1.000
_cell.length_c   1.000
_cell.angle_alpha   90.00
_cell.angle_beta   90.00
_cell.angle_gamma   90.00
#
_symmetry.space_group_name_H-M   'P 1'
#
loop_
_entity.id
_entity.type
_entity.pdbx_description
1 polymer ?
#
loop_
_entity_poly.entity_id
_entity_poly.type
_entity_poly.pdbx_seq_one_letter_code
_entity_poly.pdbx_strand_id
1 'polypeptide(L)'
;MRSKQDADQVQAERQREAREQLLAKGAKDVAARPWRPAPIPLSAVDLTQFAAWRSADLSHDDLLAALALLPAARAEVEEVESGLLFLARSSGLTWAEMADAMGFSSPQACQQRFNRLAARVDS
;
A
#
# COMPACT_ATOMS: atom_id res chain seq x y z
N MET A 1 -0.16 -27.95 -0.76
CA MET A 1 0.54 -26.94 -1.61
C MET A 1 -0.36 -26.34 -2.70
N ARG A 2 -1.21 -27.12 -3.39
CA ARG A 2 -2.07 -26.67 -4.50
C ARG A 2 -3.03 -25.51 -4.13
N SER A 3 -3.75 -25.61 -3.01
CA SER A 3 -4.68 -24.57 -2.53
C SER A 3 -4.05 -23.20 -2.25
N LYS A 4 -2.76 -23.14 -1.89
CA LYS A 4 -2.06 -21.85 -1.70
C LYS A 4 -1.72 -21.23 -3.05
N GLN A 5 -1.26 -22.03 -4.01
CA GLN A 5 -0.98 -21.56 -5.37
C GLN A 5 -2.23 -21.06 -6.07
N ASP A 6 -3.37 -21.73 -5.86
CA ASP A 6 -4.66 -21.29 -6.41
C ASP A 6 -5.10 -19.94 -5.79
N ALA A 7 -4.91 -19.74 -4.48
CA ALA A 7 -5.18 -18.46 -3.82
C ALA A 7 -4.22 -17.34 -4.29
N ASP A 8 -2.93 -17.65 -4.47
CA ASP A 8 -1.93 -16.70 -4.98
C ASP A 8 -2.27 -16.26 -6.41
N GLN A 9 -2.76 -17.17 -7.27
CA GLN A 9 -3.20 -16.85 -8.63
C GLN A 9 -4.42 -15.95 -8.65
N VAL A 10 -5.43 -16.24 -7.82
CA VAL A 10 -6.63 -15.40 -7.68
C VAL A 10 -6.25 -13.99 -7.20
N GLN A 11 -5.32 -13.87 -6.26
CA GLN A 11 -4.85 -12.58 -5.79
C GLN A 11 -4.08 -11.81 -6.87
N ALA A 12 -3.25 -12.48 -7.65
CA ALA A 12 -2.52 -11.86 -8.76
C ALA A 12 -3.46 -11.32 -9.84
N GLU A 13 -4.53 -12.04 -10.15
CA GLU A 13 -5.57 -11.58 -11.09
C GLU A 13 -6.30 -10.34 -10.57
N ARG A 14 -6.72 -10.34 -9.30
CA ARG A 14 -7.32 -9.17 -8.64
C ARG A 14 -6.40 -7.95 -8.68
N GLN A 15 -5.11 -8.13 -8.44
CA GLN A 15 -4.11 -7.05 -8.53
C GLN A 15 -4.01 -6.48 -9.95
N ARG A 16 -4.02 -7.34 -10.98
CA ARG A 16 -3.98 -6.92 -12.39
C ARG A 16 -5.22 -6.09 -12.74
N GLU A 17 -6.41 -6.56 -12.38
CA GLU A 17 -7.67 -5.86 -12.64
C GLU A 17 -7.73 -4.51 -11.92
N ALA A 18 -7.34 -4.46 -10.64
CA ALA A 18 -7.29 -3.21 -9.88
C ALA A 18 -6.33 -2.19 -10.53
N ARG A 19 -5.16 -2.65 -10.99
CA ARG A 19 -4.20 -1.80 -11.70
C ARG A 19 -4.80 -1.24 -12.99
N GLU A 20 -5.45 -2.07 -13.81
CA GLU A 20 -6.09 -1.64 -15.06
C GLU A 20 -7.21 -0.63 -14.80
N GLN A 21 -8.06 -0.88 -13.79
CA GLN A 21 -9.13 0.03 -13.40
C GLN A 21 -8.60 1.39 -12.94
N LEU A 22 -7.59 1.42 -12.07
CA LEU A 22 -7.00 2.67 -11.59
C LEU A 22 -6.30 3.46 -12.71
N LEU A 23 -5.60 2.77 -13.62
CA LEU A 23 -5.00 3.40 -14.80
C LEU A 23 -6.06 4.00 -15.73
N ALA A 24 -7.18 3.29 -15.96
CA ALA A 24 -8.30 3.79 -16.75
C ALA A 24 -9.00 5.00 -16.12
N LYS A 25 -8.95 5.14 -14.79
CA LYS A 25 -9.42 6.34 -14.06
C LYS A 25 -8.45 7.51 -14.11
N GLY A 26 -7.40 7.43 -14.92
CA GLY A 26 -6.45 8.52 -15.12
C GLY A 26 -5.30 8.51 -14.12
N ALA A 27 -4.99 7.40 -13.44
CA ALA A 27 -3.80 7.33 -12.58
C ALA A 27 -2.49 7.69 -13.33
N LYS A 28 -2.43 7.43 -14.63
CA LYS A 28 -1.33 7.82 -15.53
C LYS A 28 -1.29 9.33 -15.83
N ASP A 29 -2.45 9.99 -15.74
CA ASP A 29 -2.67 11.39 -16.08
C ASP A 29 -2.90 12.24 -14.82
N VAL A 30 -2.57 11.70 -13.63
CA VAL A 30 -2.52 12.48 -12.39
C VAL A 30 -1.48 13.56 -12.63
N ALA A 31 -1.95 14.73 -13.06
CA ALA A 31 -1.13 15.87 -13.39
C ALA A 31 -0.17 16.12 -12.23
N ALA A 32 1.05 16.59 -12.53
CA ALA A 32 1.91 17.18 -11.52
C ALA A 32 1.06 18.21 -10.77
N ARG A 33 0.69 17.87 -9.53
CA ARG A 33 -0.51 18.39 -8.86
C ARG A 33 -0.47 19.92 -8.95
N PRO A 34 -1.40 20.59 -9.65
CA PRO A 34 -1.22 21.99 -10.07
C PRO A 34 -1.14 22.99 -8.90
N TRP A 35 -1.48 22.57 -7.68
CA TRP A 35 -1.34 23.33 -6.43
C TRP A 35 -0.04 23.05 -5.65
N ARG A 36 0.97 22.41 -6.26
CA ARG A 36 2.13 21.83 -5.56
C ARG A 36 3.46 22.54 -5.88
N PRO A 37 3.71 23.77 -5.38
CA PRO A 37 5.04 24.38 -5.42
C PRO A 37 5.95 23.78 -4.33
N ALA A 38 7.25 23.65 -4.66
CA ALA A 38 8.34 22.93 -3.97
C ALA A 38 8.32 21.39 -4.14
N PRO A 39 9.46 20.73 -4.45
CA PRO A 39 9.50 19.28 -4.51
C PRO A 39 9.28 18.76 -3.09
N ILE A 40 8.13 18.12 -2.85
CA ILE A 40 7.97 17.31 -1.65
C ILE A 40 9.12 16.31 -1.65
N PRO A 41 9.91 16.20 -0.55
CA PRO A 41 10.98 15.22 -0.48
C PRO A 41 10.42 13.83 -0.83
N LEU A 42 11.24 13.01 -1.49
CA LEU A 42 10.86 11.63 -1.83
C LEU A 42 10.36 10.92 -0.56
N SER A 43 9.28 10.16 -0.70
CA SER A 43 8.72 9.40 0.42
C SER A 43 9.72 8.35 0.91
N ALA A 44 9.58 7.88 2.15
CA ALA A 44 10.41 6.78 2.63
C ALA A 44 10.20 5.51 1.78
N VAL A 45 9.00 5.30 1.23
CA VAL A 45 8.75 4.25 0.23
C VAL A 45 9.59 4.46 -1.03
N ASP A 46 9.63 5.65 -1.61
CA ASP A 46 10.41 5.94 -2.82
C ASP A 46 11.92 5.71 -2.58
N LEU A 47 12.43 6.17 -1.44
CA LEU A 47 13.85 6.02 -1.08
C LEU A 47 14.25 4.56 -0.83
N THR A 48 13.36 3.76 -0.22
CA THR A 48 13.62 2.32 -0.01
C THR A 48 13.55 1.53 -1.32
N GLN A 49 12.65 1.88 -2.25
CA GLN A 49 12.62 1.32 -3.61
C GLN A 49 13.86 1.68 -4.42
N PHE A 50 14.29 2.95 -4.34
CA PHE A 50 15.54 3.40 -4.95
C PHE A 50 16.74 2.61 -4.42
N ALA A 51 16.82 2.42 -3.10
CA ALA A 51 17.90 1.66 -2.49
C ALA A 51 17.92 0.20 -2.96
N ALA A 52 16.76 -0.44 -3.08
CA ALA A 52 16.67 -1.80 -3.63
C ALA A 52 17.12 -1.87 -5.10
N TRP A 53 16.69 -0.91 -5.93
CA TRP A 53 17.06 -0.83 -7.34
C TRP A 53 18.57 -0.56 -7.55
N ARG A 54 19.16 0.31 -6.74
CA ARG A 54 20.59 0.70 -6.80
C ARG A 54 21.50 -0.13 -5.90
N SER A 55 21.00 -1.23 -5.34
CA SER A 55 21.69 -2.03 -4.31
C SER A 55 23.13 -2.43 -4.64
N ALA A 56 23.46 -2.67 -5.92
CA ALA A 56 24.82 -3.00 -6.35
C ALA A 56 25.82 -1.84 -6.19
N ASP A 57 25.33 -0.60 -6.12
CA ASP A 57 26.13 0.62 -6.05
C ASP A 57 26.10 1.27 -4.65
N LEU A 58 25.47 0.63 -3.66
CA LEU A 58 25.34 1.15 -2.30
C LEU A 58 26.48 0.68 -1.39
N SER A 59 26.98 1.58 -0.55
CA SER A 59 27.88 1.23 0.54
C SER A 59 27.13 0.55 1.71
N HIS A 60 27.89 0.04 2.69
CA HIS A 60 27.29 -0.50 3.92
C HIS A 60 26.47 0.54 4.69
N ASP A 61 26.98 1.78 4.78
CA ASP A 61 26.30 2.87 5.47
C ASP A 61 25.03 3.30 4.73
N ASP A 62 25.02 3.28 3.39
CA ASP A 62 23.82 3.55 2.58
C ASP A 62 22.74 2.49 2.80
N LEU A 63 23.13 1.22 2.92
CA LEU A 63 22.20 0.13 3.23
C LEU A 63 21.61 0.29 4.64
N LEU A 64 22.41 0.66 5.64
CA LEU A 64 21.92 0.96 6.99
C LEU A 64 20.95 2.15 6.99
N ALA A 65 21.26 3.21 6.23
CA ALA A 65 20.36 4.35 6.07
C ALA A 65 19.03 3.94 5.42
N ALA A 66 19.06 3.10 4.37
CA ALA A 66 17.86 2.57 3.74
C ALA A 66 17.03 1.70 4.69
N LEU A 67 17.67 0.86 5.52
CA LEU A 67 16.98 0.05 6.53
C LEU A 67 16.33 0.92 7.63
N ALA A 68 16.98 2.02 8.02
CA ALA A 68 16.43 2.97 8.98
C ALA A 68 15.17 3.68 8.47
N LEU A 69 14.96 3.74 7.15
CA LEU A 69 13.74 4.28 6.53
C LEU A 69 12.57 3.29 6.50
N LEU A 70 12.80 1.99 6.73
CA LEU A 70 11.72 0.98 6.64
C LEU A 70 10.56 1.21 7.62
N PRO A 71 10.76 1.65 8.89
CA PRO A 71 9.65 1.99 9.76
C PRO A 71 8.78 3.13 9.20
N ALA A 72 9.41 4.19 8.67
CA ALA A 72 8.70 5.31 8.05
C ALA A 72 7.97 4.87 6.76
N ALA A 73 8.62 4.08 5.89
CA ALA A 73 8.00 3.56 4.69
C ALA A 73 6.78 2.68 4.99
N ARG A 74 6.83 1.87 6.06
CA ARG A 74 5.67 1.10 6.52
C ARG A 74 4.57 2.00 7.05
N ALA A 75 4.89 3.01 7.85
CA ALA A 75 3.92 3.98 8.36
C ALA A 75 3.19 4.70 7.21
N GLU A 76 3.92 5.18 6.21
CA GLU A 76 3.35 5.81 5.01
C GLU A 76 2.36 4.89 4.28
N VAL A 77 2.69 3.60 4.13
CA VAL A 77 1.78 2.62 3.52
C VAL A 77 0.57 2.36 4.42
N GLU A 78 0.76 2.25 5.74
CA GLU A 78 -0.33 2.07 6.71
C GLU A 78 -1.29 3.26 6.74
N GLU A 79 -0.79 4.48 6.57
CA GLU A 79 -1.61 5.71 6.47
C GLU A 79 -2.49 5.68 5.21
N VAL A 80 -1.91 5.33 4.05
CA VAL A 80 -2.65 5.18 2.80
C VAL A 80 -3.69 4.06 2.91
N GLU A 81 -3.32 2.91 3.50
CA GLU A 81 -4.24 1.80 3.76
C GLU A 81 -5.41 2.25 4.64
N SER A 82 -5.13 2.97 5.73
CA SER A 82 -6.15 3.49 6.65
C SER A 82 -7.13 4.44 5.94
N GLY A 83 -6.61 5.37 5.12
CA GLY A 83 -7.44 6.27 4.33
C GLY A 83 -8.32 5.54 3.32
N LEU A 84 -7.78 4.53 2.62
CA LEU A 84 -8.55 3.71 1.68
C LEU A 84 -9.63 2.88 2.37
N LEU A 85 -9.32 2.27 3.53
CA LEU A 85 -10.29 1.52 4.31
C LEU A 85 -11.42 2.42 4.82
N PHE A 86 -11.08 3.62 5.31
CA PHE A 86 -12.08 4.61 5.71
C PHE A 86 -12.99 5.01 4.53
N LEU A 87 -12.40 5.32 3.36
CA LEU A 87 -13.15 5.66 2.16
C LEU A 87 -14.08 4.51 1.72
N ALA A 88 -13.58 3.27 1.67
CA ALA A 88 -14.36 2.09 1.33
C ALA A 88 -15.55 1.90 2.29
N ARG A 89 -15.33 2.10 3.60
CA ARG A 89 -16.40 2.03 4.60
C ARG A 89 -17.41 3.16 4.41
N SER A 90 -16.95 4.38 4.14
CA SER A 90 -17.81 5.54 3.89
C SER A 90 -18.65 5.41 2.62
N SER A 91 -18.17 4.66 1.61
CA SER A 91 -18.90 4.36 0.38
C SER A 91 -19.81 3.13 0.49
N GLY A 92 -19.92 2.52 1.68
CA GLY A 92 -20.86 1.43 1.95
C GLY A 92 -20.33 0.02 1.71
N LEU A 93 -19.04 -0.18 1.40
CA LEU A 93 -18.48 -1.53 1.22
C LEU A 93 -18.55 -2.31 2.53
N THR A 94 -18.97 -3.57 2.45
CA THR A 94 -19.04 -4.49 3.58
C THR A 94 -17.66 -5.03 3.93
N TRP A 95 -17.49 -5.51 5.17
CA TRP A 95 -16.26 -6.18 5.58
C TRP A 95 -15.93 -7.43 4.76
N ALA A 96 -16.95 -8.10 4.20
CA ALA A 96 -16.76 -9.26 3.35
C ALA A 96 -16.18 -8.88 1.98
N GLU A 97 -16.73 -7.84 1.34
CA GLU A 97 -16.22 -7.32 0.06
C GLU A 97 -14.79 -6.79 0.21
N MET A 98 -14.52 -6.06 1.30
CA MET A 98 -13.17 -5.56 1.60
C MET A 98 -12.19 -6.70 1.90
N ALA A 99 -12.62 -7.71 2.66
CA ALA A 99 -11.79 -8.89 2.96
C ALA A 99 -11.43 -9.65 1.69
N ASP A 100 -12.39 -9.86 0.80
CA ASP A 100 -12.16 -10.54 -0.47
C ASP A 100 -11.19 -9.74 -1.36
N ALA A 101 -11.41 -8.43 -1.50
CA ALA A 101 -10.54 -7.56 -2.30
C ALA A 101 -9.08 -7.52 -1.78
N MET A 102 -8.90 -7.55 -0.46
CA MET A 102 -7.57 -7.51 0.18
C MET A 102 -6.94 -8.89 0.36
N GLY A 103 -7.63 -9.98 0.02
CA GLY A 103 -7.13 -11.35 0.17
C GLY A 103 -7.10 -11.87 1.61
N PHE A 104 -7.93 -11.31 2.50
CA PHE A 104 -8.10 -11.84 3.85
C PHE A 104 -8.90 -13.15 3.83
N SER A 105 -8.53 -14.08 4.72
CA SER A 105 -9.24 -15.36 4.87
C SER A 105 -10.62 -15.25 5.52
N SER A 106 -10.93 -14.11 6.15
CA SER A 106 -12.26 -13.85 6.72
C SER A 106 -12.58 -12.35 6.84
N PRO A 107 -13.87 -11.97 6.89
CA PRO A 107 -14.29 -10.60 7.17
C PRO A 107 -13.79 -10.08 8.52
N GLN A 108 -13.71 -10.94 9.54
CA GLN A 108 -13.20 -10.53 10.85
C GLN A 108 -11.71 -10.18 10.80
N ALA A 109 -10.92 -10.86 9.97
CA ALA A 109 -9.49 -10.52 9.81
C ALA A 109 -9.30 -9.11 9.24
N CYS A 110 -10.12 -8.73 8.25
CA CYS A 110 -10.16 -7.37 7.71
C CYS A 110 -10.58 -6.35 8.79
N GLN A 111 -11.65 -6.63 9.54
CA GLN A 111 -12.10 -5.75 10.62
C GLN A 111 -11.04 -5.58 11.73
N GLN A 112 -10.35 -6.65 12.11
CA GLN A 112 -9.26 -6.59 13.10
C GLN A 112 -8.06 -5.81 12.59
N ARG A 113 -7.72 -5.90 11.29
CA ARG A 113 -6.71 -5.04 10.67
C ARG A 113 -7.12 -3.57 10.74
N PHE A 114 -8.36 -3.24 10.37
CA PHE A 114 -8.88 -1.88 10.44
C PHE A 114 -8.82 -1.32 11.87
N ASN A 115 -9.30 -2.05 12.87
CA ASN A 115 -9.27 -1.60 14.26
C ASN A 115 -7.84 -1.35 14.77
N ARG A 116 -6.88 -2.18 14.37
CA ARG A 116 -5.46 -1.98 14.74
C ARG A 116 -4.84 -0.75 14.09
N LEU A 117 -5.24 -0.43 12.87
CA LEU A 117 -4.80 0.77 12.18
C LEU A 117 -5.42 2.02 12.81
N ALA A 118 -6.73 2.00 13.09
CA ALA A 118 -7.43 3.11 13.74
C ALA A 118 -6.83 3.43 15.13
N ALA A 119 -6.54 2.41 15.95
CA ALA A 119 -5.95 2.61 17.29
C ALA A 119 -4.57 3.27 17.28
N ARG A 120 -3.82 3.20 16.16
CA ARG A 120 -2.52 3.85 16.01
C ARG A 120 -2.61 5.32 15.62
N VAL A 121 -3.69 5.71 14.93
CA VAL A 121 -3.92 7.10 14.54
C VAL A 121 -4.30 7.96 15.77
N ASP A 122 -4.91 7.34 16.78
CA ASP A 122 -5.31 7.99 18.03
C ASP A 122 -4.18 8.05 19.10
N SER A 123 -3.00 7.48 18.84
CA SER A 123 -1.85 7.42 19.77
C SER A 123 -0.76 8.42 19.41
#